data_AF-A0A4Z2G0T8-F1
#
_entry.id   AF-A0A4Z2G0T8-F1
#
_cell.length_a   1.000
_cell.length_b   1.000
_cell.length_c   1.000
_cell.angle_alpha   90.00
_cell.angle_beta   90.00
_cell.angle_gamma   90.00
#
_symmetry.space_group_name_H-M   'P 1'
#
loop_
_entity.id
_entity.type
_entity.pdbx_description
1 polymer ?
#
loop_
_entity_poly.entity_id
_entity_poly.type
_entity_poly.pdbx_seq_one_letter_code
_entity_poly.pdbx_strand_id
1 'polypeptide(L)'
;MVLLGKRHLQAAFKGVGSDDIVYTIDVSEGKPKHGEVVLASTPADGPAEGWRPAPADERGLTATTSFTQQDVNDGAVWYRHFGGDTNADSFLFRQASPSGSGGSERQGRDQNHGGQRRTTDTNKYQHK
;
A
#
# COMPACT_ATOMS: atom_id res chain seq x y z
N MET A 1 -8.80 -14.61 3.49
CA MET A 1 -7.70 -13.67 3.15
C MET A 1 -7.93 -13.13 1.75
N VAL A 2 -7.59 -11.88 1.48
CA VAL A 2 -7.76 -11.23 0.17
C VAL A 2 -6.41 -10.71 -0.32
N LEU A 3 -6.07 -11.00 -1.58
CA LEU A 3 -4.85 -10.49 -2.20
C LEU A 3 -4.99 -9.01 -2.54
N LEU A 4 -4.18 -8.16 -1.91
CA LEU A 4 -4.08 -6.73 -2.18
C LEU A 4 -3.09 -6.47 -3.32
N GLY A 5 -3.37 -7.01 -4.51
CA GLY A 5 -2.55 -6.78 -5.69
C GLY A 5 -2.79 -5.42 -6.36
N LYS A 6 -2.10 -5.19 -7.49
CA LYS A 6 -2.21 -3.95 -8.31
C LYS A 6 -3.63 -3.51 -8.68
N ARG A 7 -4.62 -4.41 -8.63
CA ARG A 7 -6.03 -4.07 -8.89
C ARG A 7 -6.69 -3.33 -7.73
N HIS A 8 -6.14 -3.45 -6.53
CA HIS A 8 -6.63 -2.80 -5.32
C HIS A 8 -5.73 -1.62 -4.93
N LEU A 9 -4.42 -1.77 -5.08
CA LEU A 9 -3.42 -0.77 -4.70
C LEU A 9 -2.52 -0.49 -5.90
N GLN A 10 -2.66 0.68 -6.51
CA GLN A 10 -1.79 1.08 -7.61
C GLN A 10 -1.44 2.56 -7.48
N ALA A 11 -0.15 2.81 -7.36
CA ALA A 11 0.47 4.12 -7.32
C ALA A 11 1.51 4.16 -8.43
N ALA A 12 1.51 5.26 -9.16
CA ALA A 12 2.51 5.54 -10.16
C ALA A 12 2.91 7.00 -10.03
N PHE A 13 4.10 7.25 -9.50
CA PHE A 13 4.69 8.59 -9.48
C PHE A 13 5.64 8.71 -10.67
N LYS A 14 5.55 9.83 -11.39
CA LYS A 14 6.35 10.07 -12.59
C LYS A 14 7.84 10.10 -12.22
N GLY A 15 8.61 9.13 -12.71
CA GLY A 15 10.05 9.03 -12.47
C GLY A 15 10.45 8.33 -11.17
N VAL A 16 9.51 7.71 -10.45
CA VAL A 16 9.76 6.95 -9.22
C VAL A 16 9.51 5.47 -9.50
N GLY A 17 10.42 4.60 -9.05
CA GLY A 17 10.26 3.15 -9.18
C GLY A 17 9.17 2.61 -8.25
N SER A 18 8.58 1.45 -8.55
CA SER A 18 7.62 0.81 -7.64
C SER A 18 8.23 0.43 -6.28
N ASP A 19 9.54 0.18 -6.23
CA ASP A 19 10.26 -0.12 -4.99
C ASP A 19 10.32 1.10 -4.05
N ASP A 20 10.39 2.30 -4.62
CA ASP A 20 10.42 3.57 -3.88
C ASP A 20 9.04 3.98 -3.35
N ILE A 21 7.95 3.45 -3.90
CA ILE A 21 6.61 3.87 -3.48
C ILE A 21 6.18 3.05 -2.28
N VAL A 22 6.17 3.67 -1.10
CA VAL A 22 5.77 3.04 0.16
C VAL A 22 4.31 3.35 0.44
N TYR A 23 3.52 2.30 0.61
CA TYR A 23 2.19 2.35 1.19
C TYR A 23 2.29 2.19 2.70
N THR A 24 1.62 3.07 3.43
CA THR A 24 1.49 2.99 4.88
C THR A 24 0.01 3.09 5.25
N ILE A 25 -0.48 2.17 6.06
CA ILE A 25 -1.84 2.24 6.59
C ILE A 25 -1.95 3.44 7.51
N ASP A 26 -2.88 4.34 7.22
CA ASP A 26 -3.12 5.47 8.10
C ASP A 26 -4.00 5.07 9.27
N VAL A 27 -3.36 4.66 10.36
CA VAL A 27 -4.04 4.25 11.59
C VAL A 27 -4.82 5.38 12.26
N SER A 28 -4.52 6.63 11.91
CA SER A 28 -5.20 7.83 12.45
C SER A 28 -6.51 8.12 11.73
N GLU A 29 -6.58 7.92 10.41
CA GLU A 29 -7.79 8.15 9.59
C GLU A 29 -8.64 6.88 9.44
N GLY A 30 -8.07 5.69 9.64
CA GLY A 30 -8.82 4.44 9.66
C GLY A 30 -7.94 3.20 9.53
N LYS A 31 -7.71 2.52 10.66
CA LYS A 31 -7.12 1.17 10.70
C LYS A 31 -8.17 0.09 10.41
N PRO A 32 -7.76 -1.07 9.86
CA PRO A 32 -8.65 -2.21 9.76
C PRO A 32 -9.15 -2.59 11.17
N LYS A 33 -10.47 -2.67 11.32
CA LYS A 33 -11.12 -2.96 12.62
C LYS A 33 -11.26 -4.46 12.87
N HIS A 34 -11.40 -5.23 11.78
CA HIS A 34 -11.71 -6.66 11.84
C HIS A 34 -10.63 -7.50 11.16
N GLY A 35 -9.54 -6.89 10.73
CA GLY A 35 -8.44 -7.58 10.08
C GLY A 35 -7.12 -6.87 10.25
N GLU A 36 -6.14 -7.38 9.54
CA GLU A 36 -4.82 -6.78 9.42
C GLU A 36 -4.28 -7.01 8.03
N VAL A 37 -3.29 -6.21 7.65
CA VAL A 37 -2.51 -6.46 6.45
C VAL A 37 -1.29 -7.29 6.85
N VAL A 38 -1.02 -8.32 6.08
CA VAL A 38 0.11 -9.21 6.24
C VAL A 38 0.93 -9.19 4.96
N LEU A 39 2.25 -9.11 5.12
CA LEU A 39 3.21 -9.23 4.03
C LEU A 39 3.76 -10.65 4.02
N ALA A 40 3.71 -11.28 2.87
CA ALA A 40 4.45 -12.48 2.62
C ALA A 40 5.94 -12.19 2.50
N SER A 41 6.74 -12.72 3.41
CA SER A 41 8.18 -12.80 3.25
C SER A 41 8.47 -13.79 2.12
N THR A 42 8.76 -13.25 0.92
CA THR A 42 9.29 -14.08 -0.15
C THR A 42 10.63 -14.66 0.31
N PRO A 43 10.91 -15.95 0.04
CA PRO A 43 12.27 -16.46 0.22
C PRO A 43 13.25 -15.61 -0.60
N ALA A 44 14.52 -15.53 -0.17
CA ALA A 44 15.54 -14.70 -0.82
C ALA A 44 15.74 -15.04 -2.32
N ASP A 45 15.33 -16.24 -2.74
CA ASP A 45 15.28 -16.71 -4.14
C ASP A 45 14.09 -16.17 -4.96
N GLY A 46 13.30 -15.25 -4.40
CA GLY A 46 12.11 -14.69 -5.03
C GLY A 46 10.89 -15.61 -4.92
N PRO A 47 9.67 -15.08 -5.14
CA PRO A 47 8.47 -15.91 -5.18
C PRO A 47 8.57 -16.85 -6.38
N ALA A 48 8.58 -18.16 -6.13
CA ALA A 48 8.33 -19.12 -7.20
C ALA A 48 7.02 -18.75 -7.91
N GLU A 49 7.00 -18.78 -9.23
CA GLU A 49 5.81 -18.44 -10.01
C GLU A 49 4.61 -19.27 -9.53
N GLY A 50 3.61 -18.60 -8.94
CA GLY A 50 2.45 -19.26 -8.31
C GLY A 50 2.52 -19.46 -6.79
N TRP A 51 3.50 -18.89 -6.10
CA TRP A 51 3.55 -18.89 -4.64
C TRP A 51 2.31 -18.16 -4.08
N ARG A 52 1.47 -18.90 -3.36
CA ARG A 52 0.32 -18.38 -2.62
C ARG A 52 0.46 -18.90 -1.19
N PRO A 53 0.41 -18.03 -0.18
CA PRO A 53 0.44 -18.50 1.20
C PRO A 53 -0.79 -19.39 1.41
N ALA A 54 -0.55 -20.66 1.75
CA ALA A 54 -1.63 -21.54 2.16
C ALA A 54 -2.16 -21.05 3.52
N PRO A 55 -3.46 -21.17 3.81
CA PRO A 55 -4.02 -20.76 5.10
C PRO A 55 -3.39 -21.49 6.31
N ALA A 56 -2.70 -22.62 6.08
CA ALA A 56 -1.95 -23.34 7.11
C ALA A 56 -0.49 -22.86 7.25
N ASP A 57 0.07 -22.19 6.23
CA ASP A 57 1.47 -21.76 6.15
C ASP A 57 1.60 -20.24 6.31
N GLU A 58 1.01 -19.73 7.40
CA GLU A 58 1.15 -18.33 7.81
C GLU A 58 2.53 -18.03 8.40
N ARG A 59 3.43 -19.02 8.48
CA ARG A 59 4.81 -18.85 8.98
C ARG A 59 5.64 -17.87 8.16
N GLY A 60 5.26 -17.65 6.90
CA GLY A 60 5.86 -16.65 6.02
C GLY A 60 5.11 -15.33 5.97
N LEU A 61 4.06 -15.14 6.78
CA LEU A 61 3.25 -13.92 6.80
C LEU A 61 3.62 -13.07 8.02
N THR A 62 4.14 -11.88 7.76
CA THR A 62 4.45 -10.91 8.79
C THR A 62 3.38 -9.82 8.79
N ALA A 63 2.72 -9.59 9.93
CA ALA A 63 1.81 -8.47 10.09
C ALA A 63 2.54 -7.18 9.79
N THR A 64 2.05 -6.44 8.79
CA THR A 64 2.66 -5.18 8.38
C THR A 64 1.60 -4.10 8.23
N THR A 65 2.01 -2.87 8.53
CA THR A 65 1.24 -1.68 8.20
C THR A 65 1.90 -0.87 7.09
N SER A 66 3.06 -1.30 6.60
CA SER A 66 3.79 -0.63 5.54
C SER A 66 4.41 -1.63 4.55
N PHE A 67 4.29 -1.36 3.26
CA PHE A 67 4.80 -2.19 2.18
C PHE A 67 5.01 -1.33 0.93
N THR A 68 5.73 -1.84 -0.06
CA THR A 68 6.04 -1.09 -1.29
C THR A 68 5.05 -1.41 -2.42
N GLN A 69 5.04 -0.59 -3.48
CA GLN A 69 4.32 -0.94 -4.71
C GLN A 69 4.92 -2.20 -5.36
N GLN A 70 6.22 -2.46 -5.17
CA GLN A 70 6.84 -3.70 -5.63
C GLN A 70 6.22 -4.92 -4.95
N ASP A 71 6.06 -4.91 -3.63
CA ASP A 71 5.38 -5.99 -2.88
C ASP A 71 3.95 -6.25 -3.39
N VAL A 72 3.24 -5.19 -3.75
CA VAL A 72 1.89 -5.25 -4.34
C VAL A 72 1.91 -5.85 -5.74
N ASN A 73 2.95 -5.55 -6.53
CA ASN A 73 3.15 -6.08 -7.87
C ASN A 73 3.51 -7.58 -7.82
N ASP A 74 4.35 -7.98 -6.87
CA ASP A 74 4.71 -9.37 -6.60
C ASP A 74 3.55 -10.18 -6.00
N GLY A 75 2.51 -9.51 -5.51
CA GLY A 75 1.38 -10.17 -4.87
C GLY A 75 1.72 -10.71 -3.48
N ALA A 76 2.69 -10.09 -2.81
CA ALA A 76 3.10 -10.43 -1.45
C ALA A 76 2.19 -9.81 -0.38
N VAL A 77 1.35 -8.83 -0.74
CA VAL A 77 0.49 -8.11 0.22
C VAL A 77 -0.89 -8.74 0.31
N TRP A 78 -1.29 -9.14 1.51
CA TRP A 78 -2.57 -9.79 1.77
C TRP A 78 -3.31 -9.12 2.92
N TYR A 79 -4.63 -9.09 2.81
CA TYR A 79 -5.52 -8.70 3.90
C TYR A 79 -6.10 -9.95 4.57
N ARG A 80 -5.85 -10.10 5.88
CA ARG A 80 -6.39 -11.17 6.71
C ARG A 80 -7.53 -10.62 7.55
N HIS A 81 -8.74 -11.11 7.31
CA HIS A 81 -9.91 -10.82 8.14
C HIS A 81 -9.99 -11.88 9.25
N PHE A 82 -10.15 -11.44 10.50
CA PHE A 82 -10.21 -12.31 11.68
C PHE A 82 -11.61 -12.87 11.97
N GLY A 83 -12.62 -12.54 11.15
CA GLY A 83 -13.94 -13.17 11.22
C GLY A 83 -14.83 -12.62 12.34
N GLY A 84 -15.08 -11.31 12.36
CA GLY A 84 -16.12 -10.70 13.20
C GLY A 84 -17.52 -10.73 12.57
N ASP A 85 -18.55 -10.30 13.32
CA ASP A 85 -19.95 -10.18 12.87
C ASP A 85 -20.14 -9.30 11.61
N THR A 86 -19.20 -8.40 11.34
CA THR A 86 -19.18 -7.52 10.17
C THR A 86 -18.14 -7.98 9.16
N ASN A 87 -18.60 -8.38 7.96
CA ASN A 87 -17.73 -8.61 6.80
C ASN A 87 -17.18 -7.32 6.19
N ALA A 88 -17.69 -6.16 6.64
CA ALA A 88 -17.27 -4.86 6.16
C ALA A 88 -16.10 -4.32 7.00
N ASP A 89 -14.95 -4.14 6.35
CA ASP A 89 -13.81 -3.42 6.93
C ASP A 89 -13.31 -2.37 5.94
N SER A 90 -12.87 -1.22 6.44
CA SER A 90 -12.44 -0.11 5.60
C SER A 90 -11.28 0.63 6.23
N PHE A 91 -10.23 0.81 5.45
CA PHE A 91 -9.01 1.46 5.89
C PHE A 91 -8.37 2.23 4.75
N LEU A 92 -7.52 3.17 5.12
CA LEU A 92 -6.86 4.08 4.19
C LEU A 92 -5.38 3.77 4.12
N PHE A 93 -4.88 3.76 2.88
CA PHE A 93 -3.46 3.67 2.61
C PHE A 93 -2.95 5.04 2.17
N ARG A 94 -1.95 5.54 2.89
CA ARG A 94 -1.17 6.70 2.49
C ARG A 94 0.01 6.23 1.67
N GLN A 95 0.15 6.78 0.47
CA GLN A 95 1.31 6.57 -0.37
C GLN A 95 2.36 7.64 -0.07
N ALA A 96 3.61 7.23 0.07
CA ALA A 96 4.76 8.11 0.21
C ALA A 96 5.84 7.68 -0.79
N SER A 97 6.37 8.64 -1.54
CA SER A 97 7.60 8.48 -2.33
C SER A 97 8.78 9.08 -1.56
N PRO A 98 10.02 8.55 -1.69
CA PRO A 98 11.22 9.08 -1.04
C PRO A 98 11.54 10.52 -1.47
N SER A 99 11.10 10.92 -2.65
CA SER A 99 11.16 12.31 -3.12
C SER A 99 9.95 13.14 -2.67
N GLY A 100 9.40 12.86 -1.48
CA GLY A 100 8.21 13.50 -0.96
C GLY A 100 8.29 15.02 -1.09
N SER A 101 7.47 15.59 -1.97
CA SER A 101 7.24 17.03 -2.12
C SER A 101 8.52 17.88 -2.25
N GLY A 102 9.09 17.95 -3.44
CA GLY A 102 10.25 18.81 -3.65
C GLY A 102 10.73 18.93 -5.09
N GLY A 103 9.81 19.06 -6.06
CA GLY A 103 10.18 19.68 -7.32
C GLY A 103 10.63 21.10 -7.02
N SER A 104 11.93 21.29 -6.83
CA SER A 104 12.56 22.59 -6.70
C SER A 104 12.37 23.35 -8.00
N GLU A 105 11.30 24.15 -8.10
CA GLU A 105 11.20 25.23 -9.08
C GLU A 105 12.18 26.33 -8.64
N ARG A 106 13.47 26.10 -8.90
CA ARG A 106 14.47 27.17 -8.95
C ARG A 106 14.55 27.70 -10.36
N GLN A 107 13.53 28.39 -10.86
CA GLN A 107 13.77 29.49 -11.80
C GLN A 107 12.58 30.42 -11.98
N GLY A 108 12.83 31.70 -11.70
CA GLY A 108 12.18 32.80 -12.42
C GLY A 108 10.85 33.30 -11.87
N ARG A 109 10.86 34.56 -11.44
CA ARG A 109 9.68 35.43 -11.26
C ARG A 109 8.61 35.16 -12.32
N ASP A 110 7.38 34.87 -11.89
CA ASP A 110 6.20 35.70 -12.18
C ASP A 110 5.03 35.28 -11.29
N GLN A 111 4.08 36.19 -11.09
CA GLN A 111 3.07 36.14 -10.04
C GLN A 111 1.85 35.27 -10.43
N ASN A 112 1.14 34.80 -9.41
CA ASN A 112 -0.31 34.55 -9.42
C ASN A 112 -0.82 33.28 -10.13
N HIS A 113 -1.29 32.29 -9.35
CA HIS A 113 -2.66 31.76 -9.34
C HIS A 113 -2.75 30.39 -8.63
N GLY A 114 -3.67 30.28 -7.64
CA GLY A 114 -4.41 29.06 -7.33
C GLY A 114 -3.70 27.99 -6.49
N GLY A 115 -4.12 27.84 -5.24
CA GLY A 115 -3.57 26.87 -4.29
C GLY A 115 -3.51 25.44 -4.81
N GLN A 116 -2.29 24.90 -4.87
CA GLN A 116 -2.05 23.50 -5.18
C GLN A 116 -2.51 22.64 -4.01
N ARG A 117 -3.63 21.96 -4.24
CA ARG A 117 -4.14 20.87 -3.40
C ARG A 117 -3.01 19.86 -3.20
N ARG A 118 -2.64 19.61 -1.94
CA ARG A 118 -1.75 18.52 -1.54
C ARG A 118 -2.38 17.22 -2.02
N THR A 119 -1.84 16.61 -3.08
CA THR A 119 -2.29 15.29 -3.52
C THR A 119 -1.51 14.23 -2.75
N THR A 120 -1.82 14.06 -1.46
CA THR A 120 -1.64 12.75 -0.84
C THR A 120 -2.65 11.84 -1.52
N ASP A 121 -2.17 11.01 -2.44
CA ASP A 121 -3.00 9.99 -3.07
C ASP A 121 -3.31 8.93 -2.00
N THR A 122 -4.49 9.07 -1.42
CA THR A 122 -5.01 8.15 -0.40
C THR A 122 -5.88 7.11 -1.08
N ASN A 123 -5.43 5.86 -1.04
CA ASN A 123 -6.20 4.75 -1.58
C ASN A 123 -7.11 4.18 -0.49
N LYS A 124 -8.42 4.19 -0.71
CA LYS A 124 -9.41 3.62 0.21
C LYS A 124 -9.71 2.19 -0.19
N TYR A 125 -9.43 1.24 0.69
CA TYR A 125 -9.83 -0.15 0.51
C TYR A 125 -11.08 -0.46 1.34
N GLN A 126 -12.02 -1.18 0.74
CA GLN A 126 -13.23 -1.67 1.41
C GLN A 126 -13.37 -3.17 1.17
N HIS A 127 -13.27 -3.96 2.24
CA HIS A 127 -13.70 -5.33 2.25
C HIS A 127 -15.21 -5.38 2.48
N LYS A 128 -15.91 -6.28 1.78
CA LYS A 128 -17.37 -6.45 1.83
C LYS A 128 -17.71 -7.93 1.81
#